data_AF-A0A2H3JF12-F1
#
_entry.id   AF-A0A2H3JF12-F1
#
_cell.length_a   1.000
_cell.length_b   1.000
_cell.length_c   1.000
_cell.angle_alpha   90.00
_cell.angle_beta   90.00
_cell.angle_gamma   90.00
#
_symmetry.space_group_name_H-M   'P 1'
#
loop_
_entity.id
_entity.type
_entity.pdbx_description
1 polymer ?
#
loop_
_entity_poly.entity_id
_entity_poly.type
_entity_poly.pdbx_seq_one_letter_code
_entity_poly.pdbx_strand_id
1 'polypeptide(L)'
;MAATSPHFQFDDADIILRSATPDATDFRVHKCILAVASPFFRHMFTLPQAQCADADIPIVEVSETRTALETLLCLVYPMPKPSIDTLDELTAVLTAAAKYDMIAAIDTLRALLVSPRFVESAPTRVYAIASRFELEDEARIASRYTLTTNVLDCPLHDDLKHITAYAYHRLLDLHRRRAQAALELLKLSDDVKCMQCNGARYGVFCAPKWWVDFQGRAQEELRARPTTDVVFSMAFLAKSAAAGCERCAGSILDAHGFLESLKKQIDALPSTI
;
A
#
# COMPACT_ATOMS: atom_id res chain seq x y z
N MET A 1 -17.94 -7.43 35.17
CA MET A 1 -16.53 -7.44 35.61
C MET A 1 -15.69 -7.58 34.36
N ALA A 2 -14.67 -6.74 34.19
CA ALA A 2 -13.73 -6.86 33.08
C ALA A 2 -12.90 -8.14 33.25
N ALA A 3 -12.58 -8.82 32.14
CA ALA A 3 -11.61 -9.93 32.17
C ALA A 3 -10.21 -9.37 32.42
N THR A 4 -9.23 -10.18 32.83
CA THR A 4 -7.83 -9.74 32.93
C THR A 4 -7.04 -10.33 31.77
N SER A 5 -6.21 -9.52 31.08
CA SER A 5 -5.38 -10.02 29.97
C SER A 5 -4.45 -11.13 30.47
N PRO A 6 -4.30 -12.26 29.77
CA PRO A 6 -3.36 -13.32 30.18
C PRO A 6 -1.89 -12.92 30.02
N HIS A 7 -1.60 -11.89 29.20
CA HIS A 7 -0.25 -11.45 28.89
C HIS A 7 0.24 -10.30 29.77
N PHE A 8 -0.68 -9.53 30.36
CA PHE A 8 -0.37 -8.34 31.16
C PHE A 8 -1.00 -8.44 32.57
N GLN A 9 -0.38 -9.27 33.41
CA GLN A 9 -0.75 -9.49 34.83
C GLN A 9 0.44 -9.29 35.76
N PHE A 10 1.16 -8.17 35.63
CA PHE A 10 2.30 -7.93 36.51
C PHE A 10 1.84 -7.70 37.97
N ASP A 11 2.53 -8.35 38.91
CA ASP A 11 2.24 -8.24 40.35
C ASP A 11 2.63 -6.85 40.86
N ASP A 12 3.71 -6.29 40.32
CA ASP A 12 4.27 -4.96 40.60
C ASP A 12 3.65 -3.82 39.75
N ALA A 13 2.53 -4.10 39.07
CA ALA A 13 1.80 -3.10 38.30
C ALA A 13 1.32 -1.93 39.17
N ASP A 14 1.55 -0.71 38.70
CA ASP A 14 1.18 0.56 39.36
C ASP A 14 0.06 1.31 38.62
N ILE A 15 -0.49 0.70 37.56
CA ILE A 15 -1.66 1.15 36.82
C ILE A 15 -2.37 -0.01 36.11
N ILE A 16 -3.68 0.10 35.95
CA ILE A 16 -4.50 -0.78 35.12
C ILE A 16 -5.06 0.02 33.94
N LEU A 17 -4.78 -0.42 32.72
CA LEU A 17 -5.51 0.08 31.54
C LEU A 17 -6.68 -0.85 31.26
N ARG A 18 -7.90 -0.32 31.12
CA ARG A 18 -9.10 -1.09 30.79
C ARG A 18 -9.53 -0.81 29.36
N SER A 19 -9.57 -1.85 28.53
CA SER A 19 -10.02 -1.74 27.13
C SER A 19 -11.53 -1.46 27.02
N ALA A 20 -11.95 -1.00 25.84
CA ALA A 20 -13.34 -0.69 25.55
C ALA A 20 -14.28 -1.91 25.62
N THR A 21 -15.56 -1.64 25.91
CA THR A 21 -16.67 -2.61 25.86
C THR A 21 -16.99 -3.05 24.42
N PRO A 22 -17.55 -4.25 24.18
CA PRO A 22 -18.13 -5.18 25.15
C PRO A 22 -17.11 -6.09 25.86
N ASP A 23 -15.94 -6.33 25.26
CA ASP A 23 -14.90 -7.22 25.82
C ASP A 23 -13.90 -6.44 26.69
N ALA A 24 -14.43 -5.69 27.67
CA ALA A 24 -13.59 -4.91 28.58
C ALA A 24 -12.59 -5.84 29.30
N THR A 25 -11.31 -5.54 29.11
CA THR A 25 -10.20 -6.32 29.63
C THR A 25 -9.23 -5.40 30.36
N ASP A 26 -8.84 -5.80 31.55
CA ASP A 26 -7.91 -5.09 32.43
C ASP A 26 -6.47 -5.58 32.14
N PHE A 27 -5.60 -4.63 31.85
CA PHE A 27 -4.18 -4.82 31.58
C PHE A 27 -3.38 -4.21 32.74
N ARG A 28 -2.78 -5.05 33.58
CA ARG A 28 -1.93 -4.61 34.69
C ARG A 28 -0.54 -4.29 34.15
N VAL A 29 -0.16 -3.01 34.16
CA VAL A 29 1.05 -2.50 33.48
C VAL A 29 1.78 -1.48 34.35
N HIS A 30 2.84 -0.88 33.80
CA HIS A 30 3.78 -0.01 34.52
C HIS A 30 3.77 1.41 33.94
N LYS A 31 3.54 2.41 34.78
CA LYS A 31 3.59 3.83 34.40
C LYS A 31 4.95 4.20 33.85
N CYS A 32 6.03 3.66 34.40
CA CYS A 32 7.38 3.96 33.94
C CYS A 32 7.61 3.56 32.48
N ILE A 33 7.18 2.37 32.07
CA ILE A 33 7.31 1.88 30.68
C ILE A 33 6.43 2.71 29.75
N LEU A 34 5.16 2.92 30.12
CA LEU A 34 4.25 3.76 29.34
C LEU A 34 4.76 5.20 29.19
N ALA A 35 5.30 5.80 30.25
CA ALA A 35 5.83 7.16 30.22
C ALA A 35 7.14 7.29 29.41
N VAL A 36 7.95 6.23 29.34
CA VAL A 36 9.13 6.19 28.46
C VAL A 36 8.71 6.06 27.01
N ALA A 37 7.69 5.24 26.72
CA ALA A 37 7.24 4.97 25.37
C ALA A 37 6.34 6.05 24.76
N SER A 38 5.68 6.84 25.61
CA SER A 38 4.63 7.78 25.21
C SER A 38 4.73 9.07 26.01
N PRO A 39 5.01 10.21 25.34
CA PRO A 39 4.89 11.53 25.94
C PRO A 39 3.47 11.81 26.48
N PHE A 40 2.44 11.32 25.78
CA PHE A 40 1.05 11.42 26.22
C PHE A 40 0.86 10.81 27.62
N PHE A 41 1.25 9.55 27.81
CA PHE A 41 1.10 8.88 29.10
C PHE A 41 1.97 9.54 30.17
N ARG A 42 3.20 9.94 29.82
CA ARG A 42 4.08 10.69 30.72
C ARG A 42 3.41 11.96 31.25
N HIS A 43 2.75 12.72 30.38
CA HIS A 43 2.04 13.93 30.80
C HIS A 43 0.77 13.58 31.60
N MET A 44 -0.03 12.62 31.13
CA MET A 44 -1.26 12.18 31.80
C MET A 44 -1.02 11.79 33.26
N PHE A 45 0.09 11.11 33.57
CA PHE A 45 0.44 10.71 34.93
C PHE A 45 0.84 11.87 35.85
N THR A 46 1.11 13.06 35.31
CA THR A 46 1.39 14.27 36.10
C THR A 46 0.12 15.03 36.51
N LEU A 47 -1.03 14.71 35.91
CA LEU A 47 -2.29 15.39 36.19
C LEU A 47 -2.86 14.95 37.54
N PRO A 48 -3.51 15.86 38.30
CA PRO A 48 -4.20 15.49 39.53
C PRO A 48 -5.32 14.48 39.21
N GLN A 49 -5.23 13.26 39.75
CA GLN A 49 -6.31 12.28 39.65
C GLN A 49 -7.28 12.47 40.82
N ALA A 50 -8.59 12.34 40.55
CA ALA A 50 -9.58 12.26 41.60
C ALA A 50 -9.30 11.00 42.43
N GLN A 51 -9.03 11.18 43.73
CA GLN A 51 -8.69 10.07 44.61
C GLN A 51 -9.92 9.15 44.79
N CYS A 52 -9.95 8.02 44.10
CA CYS A 52 -10.81 6.91 44.49
C CYS A 52 -10.18 6.27 45.73
N ALA A 53 -10.79 6.49 46.89
CA ALA A 53 -10.26 6.11 48.20
C ALA A 53 -10.19 4.58 48.45
N ASP A 54 -10.65 3.74 47.52
CA ASP A 54 -10.89 2.31 47.75
C ASP A 54 -10.13 1.33 46.82
N ALA A 55 -9.23 1.81 45.94
CA ALA A 55 -8.48 0.94 45.02
C ALA A 55 -6.95 1.10 45.18
N ASP A 56 -6.25 0.00 45.47
CA ASP A 56 -4.77 -0.03 45.61
C ASP A 56 -4.04 0.40 44.33
N ILE A 57 -4.65 0.22 43.14
CA ILE A 57 -4.06 0.56 41.83
C ILE A 57 -5.08 1.34 40.99
N PRO A 58 -4.70 2.50 40.41
CA PRO A 58 -5.60 3.30 39.59
C PRO A 58 -5.97 2.60 38.28
N ILE A 59 -7.25 2.70 37.89
CA ILE A 59 -7.78 2.15 36.64
C ILE A 59 -8.05 3.31 35.66
N VAL A 60 -7.52 3.19 34.44
CA VAL A 60 -7.75 4.13 33.34
C VAL A 60 -8.48 3.43 32.22
N GLU A 61 -9.70 3.89 31.92
CA GLU A 61 -10.49 3.36 30.81
C GLU A 61 -10.04 3.99 29.49
N VAL A 62 -9.87 3.15 28.47
CA VAL A 62 -9.43 3.55 27.14
C VAL A 62 -10.44 3.13 26.07
N SER A 63 -10.39 3.78 24.90
CA SER A 63 -11.37 3.56 23.81
C SER A 63 -10.99 2.40 22.89
N GLU A 64 -9.79 1.87 23.05
CA GLU A 64 -9.16 0.85 22.22
C GLU A 64 -9.77 -0.51 22.55
N THR A 65 -9.96 -1.33 21.51
CA THR A 65 -10.37 -2.72 21.70
C THR A 65 -9.29 -3.50 22.46
N ARG A 66 -9.69 -4.60 23.10
CA ARG A 66 -8.75 -5.51 23.76
C ARG A 66 -7.55 -5.86 22.86
N THR A 67 -7.82 -6.26 21.62
CA THR A 67 -6.79 -6.71 20.67
C THR A 67 -5.85 -5.60 20.24
N ALA A 68 -6.37 -4.40 19.95
CA ALA A 68 -5.55 -3.26 19.56
C ALA A 68 -4.64 -2.81 20.70
N LEU A 69 -5.19 -2.72 21.92
CA LEU A 69 -4.43 -2.33 23.12
C LEU A 69 -3.36 -3.36 23.47
N GLU A 70 -3.70 -4.64 23.45
CA GLU A 70 -2.76 -5.73 23.71
C GLU A 70 -1.60 -5.74 22.71
N THR A 71 -1.91 -5.60 21.43
CA THR A 71 -0.90 -5.51 20.36
C THR A 71 0.02 -4.31 20.56
N LEU A 72 -0.55 -3.14 20.87
CA LEU A 72 0.21 -1.92 21.11
C LEU A 72 1.15 -2.06 22.32
N LEU A 73 0.65 -2.64 23.43
CA LEU A 73 1.45 -2.90 24.62
C LEU A 73 2.59 -3.88 24.32
N CYS A 74 2.36 -4.94 23.55
CA CYS A 74 3.40 -5.88 23.13
C CYS A 74 4.50 -5.23 22.27
N LEU A 75 4.19 -4.14 21.55
CA LEU A 75 5.20 -3.38 20.79
C LEU A 75 6.09 -2.51 21.69
N VAL A 76 5.61 -2.15 22.86
CA VAL A 76 6.29 -1.23 23.79
C VAL A 76 7.01 -1.98 24.92
N TYR A 77 6.46 -3.10 25.35
CA TYR A 77 7.07 -3.98 26.34
C TYR A 77 8.11 -4.89 25.68
N PRO A 78 9.11 -5.39 26.43
CA PRO A 78 10.10 -6.35 25.95
C PRO A 78 9.48 -7.76 25.82
N MET A 79 8.47 -7.88 24.96
CA MET A 79 7.66 -9.07 24.73
C MET A 79 7.86 -9.55 23.29
N PRO A 80 7.48 -10.81 22.97
CA PRO A 80 7.42 -11.26 21.58
C PRO A 80 6.55 -10.31 20.75
N LYS A 81 7.06 -9.92 19.58
CA LYS A 81 6.32 -9.03 18.67
C LYS A 81 5.01 -9.72 18.24
N PRO A 82 3.87 -9.03 18.34
CA PRO A 82 2.59 -9.61 17.98
C PRO A 82 2.50 -9.82 16.46
N SER A 83 1.75 -10.83 16.04
CA SER A 83 1.37 -10.99 14.64
C SER A 83 0.24 -10.01 14.31
N ILE A 84 0.43 -9.22 13.26
CA ILE A 84 -0.60 -8.37 12.67
C ILE A 84 -0.74 -8.85 11.22
N ASP A 85 -1.91 -9.39 10.91
CA ASP A 85 -2.12 -10.13 9.67
C ASP A 85 -3.05 -9.40 8.71
N THR A 86 -3.86 -8.47 9.22
CA THR A 86 -4.80 -7.68 8.43
C THR A 86 -4.50 -6.19 8.49
N LEU A 87 -4.90 -5.47 7.45
CA LEU A 87 -4.81 -4.00 7.43
C LEU A 87 -5.80 -3.37 8.43
N ASP A 88 -6.90 -4.03 8.78
CA ASP A 88 -7.84 -3.56 9.80
C ASP A 88 -7.21 -3.55 11.20
N GLU A 89 -6.53 -4.65 11.57
CA GLU A 89 -5.74 -4.72 12.80
C GLU A 89 -4.62 -3.68 12.80
N LEU A 90 -3.87 -3.57 11.70
CA LEU A 90 -2.79 -2.61 11.57
C LEU A 90 -3.30 -1.18 11.76
N THR A 91 -4.37 -0.79 11.08
CA THR A 91 -4.96 0.55 11.18
C THR A 91 -5.48 0.83 12.59
N ALA A 92 -6.10 -0.15 13.26
CA ALA A 92 -6.58 0.01 14.64
C ALA A 92 -5.41 0.28 15.60
N VAL A 93 -4.32 -0.49 15.49
CA VAL A 93 -3.13 -0.34 16.34
C VAL A 93 -2.38 0.94 16.01
N LEU A 94 -2.26 1.30 14.73
CA LEU A 94 -1.63 2.55 14.29
C LEU A 94 -2.42 3.78 14.75
N THR A 95 -3.76 3.71 14.75
CA THR A 95 -4.63 4.74 15.31
C THR A 95 -4.34 4.95 16.80
N ALA A 96 -4.24 3.86 17.57
CA ALA A 96 -3.92 3.92 18.99
C ALA A 96 -2.49 4.43 19.24
N ALA A 97 -1.50 3.95 18.47
CA ALA A 97 -0.12 4.37 18.56
C ALA A 97 0.03 5.88 18.29
N ALA A 98 -0.65 6.40 17.26
CA ALA A 98 -0.71 7.82 16.95
C ALA A 98 -1.41 8.63 18.05
N LYS A 99 -2.56 8.15 18.55
CA LYS A 99 -3.30 8.80 19.65
C LYS A 99 -2.46 8.95 20.92
N TYR A 100 -1.59 7.98 21.20
CA TYR A 100 -0.73 7.97 22.37
C TYR A 100 0.70 8.44 22.10
N ASP A 101 1.00 9.01 20.94
CA ASP A 101 2.35 9.47 20.56
C ASP A 101 3.46 8.41 20.78
N MET A 102 3.18 7.15 20.47
CA MET A 102 4.11 6.02 20.64
C MET A 102 5.00 5.83 19.41
N ILE A 103 6.02 6.68 19.25
CA ILE A 103 6.87 6.75 18.04
C ILE A 103 7.48 5.39 17.65
N ALA A 104 8.05 4.64 18.61
CA ALA A 104 8.67 3.35 18.31
C ALA A 104 7.67 2.29 17.80
N ALA A 105 6.43 2.33 18.29
CA ALA A 105 5.35 1.48 17.80
C ALA A 105 4.92 1.91 16.39
N ILE A 106 4.79 3.22 16.16
CA ILE A 106 4.51 3.79 14.83
C ILE A 106 5.56 3.34 13.81
N ASP A 107 6.85 3.44 14.12
CA ASP A 107 7.93 3.03 13.22
C ASP A 107 7.87 1.53 12.87
N THR A 108 7.53 0.69 13.84
CA THR A 108 7.34 -0.75 13.59
C THR A 108 6.13 -1.00 12.68
N LEU A 109 5.02 -0.29 12.89
CA LEU A 109 3.80 -0.42 12.09
C LEU A 109 3.97 0.15 10.67
N ARG A 110 4.75 1.23 10.52
CA ARG A 110 5.14 1.81 9.23
C ARG A 110 5.89 0.81 8.36
N ALA A 111 6.93 0.18 8.91
CA ALA A 111 7.70 -0.85 8.22
C ALA A 111 6.82 -2.05 7.83
N LEU A 112 5.87 -2.42 8.69
CA LEU A 112 4.91 -3.47 8.42
C LEU A 112 3.92 -3.08 7.31
N LEU A 113 3.41 -1.85 7.31
CA LEU A 113 2.42 -1.33 6.36
C LEU A 113 2.92 -1.43 4.90
N VAL A 114 4.22 -1.17 4.69
CA VAL A 114 4.85 -1.27 3.35
C VAL A 114 5.46 -2.64 3.06
N SER A 115 5.21 -3.65 3.90
CA SER A 115 5.69 -5.01 3.64
C SER A 115 5.04 -5.57 2.36
N PRO A 116 5.77 -6.42 1.58
CA PRO A 116 5.30 -6.92 0.29
C PRO A 116 3.87 -7.49 0.33
N ARG A 117 3.52 -8.21 1.41
CA ARG A 117 2.17 -8.78 1.60
C ARG A 117 1.04 -7.75 1.50
N PHE A 118 1.24 -6.52 1.95
CA PHE A 118 0.18 -5.50 1.94
C PHE A 118 0.24 -4.63 0.69
N VAL A 119 1.43 -4.20 0.26
CA VAL A 119 1.56 -3.36 -0.94
C VAL A 119 1.22 -4.11 -2.23
N GLU A 120 1.44 -5.43 -2.29
CA GLU A 120 1.08 -6.22 -3.47
C GLU A 120 -0.40 -6.64 -3.46
N SER A 121 -1.00 -6.87 -2.29
CA SER A 121 -2.40 -7.32 -2.19
C SER A 121 -3.40 -6.17 -2.24
N ALA A 122 -3.11 -5.04 -1.58
CA ALA A 122 -4.04 -3.93 -1.43
C ALA A 122 -3.35 -2.56 -1.49
N PRO A 123 -2.63 -2.24 -2.58
CA PRO A 123 -1.80 -1.02 -2.68
C PRO A 123 -2.58 0.28 -2.47
N THR A 124 -3.82 0.36 -2.98
CA THR A 124 -4.69 1.54 -2.83
C THR A 124 -5.09 1.77 -1.38
N ARG A 125 -5.38 0.69 -0.64
CA ARG A 125 -5.67 0.75 0.79
C ARG A 125 -4.44 1.14 1.61
N VAL A 126 -3.27 0.58 1.28
CA VAL A 126 -2.00 0.95 1.92
C VAL A 126 -1.69 2.43 1.70
N TYR A 127 -1.85 2.93 0.47
CA TYR A 127 -1.70 4.36 0.16
C TYR A 127 -2.66 5.22 0.97
N ALA A 128 -3.92 4.79 1.13
CA ALA A 128 -4.92 5.52 1.90
C ALA A 128 -4.54 5.60 3.38
N ILE A 129 -4.12 4.48 3.99
CA ILE A 129 -3.64 4.45 5.37
C ILE A 129 -2.42 5.35 5.54
N ALA A 130 -1.41 5.22 4.67
CA ALA A 130 -0.22 6.05 4.73
C ALA A 130 -0.56 7.55 4.61
N SER A 131 -1.43 7.93 3.68
CA SER A 131 -1.89 9.31 3.50
C SER A 131 -2.67 9.83 4.70
N ARG A 132 -3.52 9.01 5.32
CA ARG A 132 -4.31 9.35 6.51
C ARG A 132 -3.43 9.71 7.70
N PHE A 133 -2.32 8.99 7.87
CA PHE A 133 -1.37 9.19 8.98
C PHE A 133 -0.17 10.07 8.60
N GLU A 134 -0.24 10.77 7.46
CA GLU A 134 0.83 11.66 6.95
C GLU A 134 2.20 10.96 6.81
N LEU A 135 2.18 9.67 6.52
CA LEU A 135 3.34 8.81 6.32
C LEU A 135 3.83 8.93 4.87
N GLU A 136 4.44 10.07 4.54
CA GLU A 136 4.77 10.45 3.16
C GLU A 136 5.70 9.46 2.45
N ASP A 137 6.68 8.89 3.16
CA ASP A 137 7.59 7.89 2.58
C ASP A 137 6.85 6.60 2.22
N GLU A 138 5.97 6.13 3.09
CA GLU A 138 5.13 4.96 2.89
C GLU A 138 4.10 5.19 1.80
N ALA A 139 3.51 6.38 1.74
CA ALA A 139 2.59 6.78 0.67
C ALA A 139 3.30 6.79 -0.68
N ARG A 140 4.54 7.29 -0.73
CA ARG A 140 5.40 7.25 -1.92
C ARG A 140 5.68 5.81 -2.37
N ILE A 141 6.03 4.92 -1.44
CA ILE A 141 6.24 3.49 -1.74
C ILE A 141 4.95 2.87 -2.29
N ALA A 142 3.82 3.02 -1.57
CA ALA A 142 2.54 2.45 -1.95
C ALA A 142 2.05 2.96 -3.30
N SER A 143 2.26 4.25 -3.60
CA SER A 143 1.84 4.87 -4.86
C SER A 143 2.42 4.16 -6.09
N ARG A 144 3.64 3.63 -6.00
CA ARG A 144 4.25 2.84 -7.07
C ARG A 144 3.48 1.55 -7.35
N TYR A 145 3.10 0.84 -6.30
CA TYR A 145 2.34 -0.40 -6.43
C TYR A 145 0.92 -0.15 -6.92
N THR A 146 0.34 1.01 -6.65
CA THR A 146 -1.00 1.32 -7.20
C THR A 146 -1.03 1.31 -8.72
N LEU A 147 0.10 1.56 -9.41
CA LEU A 147 0.19 1.59 -10.87
C LEU A 147 -0.16 0.24 -11.53
N THR A 148 -0.02 -0.87 -10.81
CA THR A 148 -0.41 -2.21 -11.31
C THR A 148 -1.91 -2.48 -11.19
N THR A 149 -2.68 -1.53 -10.67
CA THR A 149 -4.12 -1.64 -10.43
C THR A 149 -4.88 -0.52 -11.11
N ASN A 150 -6.10 -0.81 -11.56
CA ASN A 150 -7.01 0.25 -11.96
C ASN A 150 -7.61 0.86 -10.69
N VAL A 151 -7.12 2.05 -10.32
CA VAL A 151 -7.52 2.75 -9.08
C VAL A 151 -9.03 3.00 -9.03
N LEU A 152 -9.66 3.24 -10.19
CA LEU A 152 -11.09 3.55 -10.27
C LEU A 152 -12.00 2.32 -10.07
N ASP A 153 -11.47 1.12 -10.33
CA ASP A 153 -12.21 -0.14 -10.15
C ASP A 153 -11.95 -0.79 -8.79
N CYS A 154 -11.07 -0.20 -7.97
CA CYS A 154 -10.73 -0.74 -6.66
C CYS A 154 -11.94 -0.66 -5.70
N PRO A 155 -12.14 -1.68 -4.84
CA PRO A 155 -13.22 -1.65 -3.87
C PRO A 155 -13.05 -0.46 -2.91
N LEU A 156 -14.16 0.21 -2.61
CA LEU A 156 -14.17 1.27 -1.62
C LEU A 156 -13.87 0.69 -0.23
N HIS A 157 -12.96 1.35 0.49
CA HIS A 157 -12.67 1.05 1.88
C HIS A 157 -12.90 2.28 2.74
N ASP A 158 -13.28 2.04 4.00
CA ASP A 158 -13.35 3.05 5.05
C ASP A 158 -12.07 3.87 5.24
N ASP A 159 -10.88 3.36 4.89
CA ASP A 159 -9.64 4.12 4.97
C ASP A 159 -9.64 5.32 4.01
N LEU A 160 -10.36 5.24 2.88
CA LEU A 160 -10.55 6.35 1.94
C LEU A 160 -11.43 7.48 2.51
N LYS A 161 -12.25 7.21 3.54
CA LYS A 161 -13.06 8.26 4.19
C LYS A 161 -12.20 9.26 4.95
N HIS A 162 -10.96 8.87 5.26
CA HIS A 162 -10.05 9.62 6.13
C HIS A 162 -8.91 10.30 5.36
N ILE A 163 -8.85 10.16 4.03
CA ILE A 163 -7.86 10.87 3.22
C ILE A 163 -8.41 12.19 2.69
N THR A 164 -7.51 13.13 2.44
CA THR A 164 -7.88 14.39 1.80
C THR A 164 -8.18 14.18 0.32
N ALA A 165 -9.06 15.01 -0.24
CA ALA A 165 -9.28 15.07 -1.68
C ALA A 165 -7.98 15.37 -2.43
N TYR A 166 -7.06 16.13 -1.82
CA TYR A 166 -5.73 16.40 -2.36
C TYR A 166 -4.89 15.12 -2.50
N ALA A 167 -4.81 14.29 -1.45
CA ALA A 167 -4.05 13.04 -1.49
C ALA A 167 -4.61 12.06 -2.54
N TYR A 168 -5.94 11.99 -2.66
CA TYR A 168 -6.59 11.19 -3.69
C TYR A 168 -6.32 11.73 -5.10
N HIS A 169 -6.47 13.04 -5.31
CA HIS A 169 -6.19 13.67 -6.59
C HIS A 169 -4.72 13.53 -7.01
N ARG A 170 -3.78 13.62 -6.06
CA ARG A 170 -2.35 13.40 -6.30
C ARG A 170 -2.06 12.00 -6.84
N LEU A 171 -2.75 10.97 -6.32
CA LEU A 171 -2.65 9.60 -6.82
C LEU A 171 -3.19 9.48 -8.26
N LEU A 172 -4.37 10.03 -8.53
CA LEU A 172 -4.96 10.01 -9.87
C LEU A 172 -4.10 10.77 -10.89
N ASP A 173 -3.50 11.89 -10.48
CA ASP A 173 -2.61 12.67 -11.32
C ASP A 173 -1.31 11.91 -11.66
N LEU A 174 -0.75 11.14 -10.73
CA LEU A 174 0.35 10.21 -11.01
C LEU A 174 -0.04 9.22 -12.10
N HIS A 175 -1.18 8.55 -11.96
CA HIS A 175 -1.69 7.58 -12.94
C HIS A 175 -1.89 8.22 -14.32
N ARG A 176 -2.56 9.38 -14.36
CA ARG A 176 -2.81 10.13 -15.58
C ARG A 176 -1.53 10.55 -16.29
N ARG A 177 -0.58 11.16 -15.57
CA ARG A 177 0.70 11.62 -16.14
C ARG A 177 1.53 10.46 -16.66
N ARG A 178 1.62 9.37 -15.88
CA ARG A 178 2.40 8.20 -16.30
C ARG A 178 1.75 7.49 -17.48
N ALA A 179 0.43 7.33 -17.49
CA ALA A 179 -0.30 6.77 -18.63
C ALA A 179 -0.05 7.61 -19.89
N GLN A 180 -0.22 8.93 -19.82
CA GLN A 180 0.05 9.81 -20.96
C GLN A 180 1.48 9.66 -21.49
N ALA A 181 2.48 9.71 -20.62
CA ALA A 181 3.87 9.54 -21.02
C ALA A 181 4.15 8.15 -21.64
N ALA A 182 3.56 7.09 -21.10
CA ALA A 182 3.69 5.75 -21.65
C ALA A 182 3.05 5.62 -23.05
N LEU A 183 1.89 6.26 -23.26
CA LEU A 183 1.22 6.29 -24.57
C LEU A 183 2.04 7.06 -25.62
N GLU A 184 2.70 8.15 -25.22
CA GLU A 184 3.59 8.94 -26.10
C GLU A 184 4.84 8.16 -26.55
N LEU A 185 5.26 7.16 -25.77
CA LEU A 185 6.35 6.25 -26.10
C LEU A 185 5.94 5.11 -27.04
N LEU A 186 4.64 4.79 -27.17
CA LEU A 186 4.14 3.73 -28.07
C LEU A 186 4.26 4.14 -29.56
N LYS A 187 5.48 4.23 -30.06
CA LYS A 187 5.82 4.57 -31.43
C LYS A 187 6.62 3.43 -32.06
N LEU A 188 6.24 3.07 -33.29
CA LEU A 188 6.94 2.05 -34.05
C LEU A 188 8.25 2.62 -34.58
N SER A 189 9.34 1.86 -34.44
CA SER A 189 10.59 2.15 -35.15
C SER A 189 10.50 1.66 -36.60
N ASP A 190 11.08 2.42 -37.54
CA ASP A 190 11.14 2.07 -38.96
C ASP A 190 11.91 0.76 -39.23
N ASP A 191 12.76 0.34 -38.29
CA ASP A 191 13.53 -0.91 -38.35
C ASP A 191 12.66 -2.16 -38.08
N VAL A 192 11.51 -1.98 -37.44
CA VAL A 192 10.61 -3.08 -37.11
C VAL A 192 9.75 -3.41 -38.32
N LYS A 193 10.07 -4.54 -38.97
CA LYS A 193 9.43 -4.97 -40.21
C LYS A 193 8.92 -6.40 -40.09
N CYS A 194 7.78 -6.66 -40.71
CA CYS A 194 7.27 -8.00 -40.97
C CYS A 194 7.33 -8.26 -42.47
N MET A 195 7.98 -9.36 -42.88
CA MET A 195 8.18 -9.69 -44.30
C MET A 195 6.88 -9.68 -45.12
N GLN A 196 5.76 -10.11 -44.52
CA GLN A 196 4.48 -10.20 -45.20
C GLN A 196 3.67 -8.89 -45.13
N CYS A 197 3.73 -8.15 -44.02
CA CYS A 197 3.00 -6.88 -43.89
C CYS A 197 3.68 -5.76 -44.69
N ASN A 198 5.01 -5.71 -44.65
CA ASN A 198 5.81 -4.68 -45.30
C ASN A 198 6.16 -5.01 -46.76
N GLY A 199 6.05 -6.27 -47.17
CA GLY A 199 6.35 -6.70 -48.54
C GLY A 199 5.27 -6.42 -49.58
N ALA A 200 4.06 -6.01 -49.18
CA ALA A 200 2.90 -5.93 -50.07
C ALA A 200 2.77 -4.61 -50.85
N ARG A 201 3.45 -3.53 -50.45
CA ARG A 201 3.38 -2.21 -51.11
C ARG A 201 4.77 -1.61 -51.26
N TYR A 202 5.27 -1.51 -52.49
CA TYR A 202 6.54 -0.85 -52.78
C TYR A 202 6.48 0.64 -52.38
N GLY A 203 7.43 1.08 -51.57
CA GLY A 203 7.65 2.49 -51.25
C GLY A 203 6.79 3.12 -50.14
N VAL A 204 5.88 2.37 -49.51
CA VAL A 204 5.07 2.86 -48.37
C VAL A 204 5.30 1.99 -47.15
N PHE A 205 5.84 2.58 -46.07
CA PHE A 205 5.93 1.89 -44.79
C PHE A 205 4.52 1.60 -44.25
N CYS A 206 4.23 0.32 -44.03
CA CYS A 206 3.01 -0.12 -43.37
C CYS A 206 3.39 -0.76 -42.04
N ALA A 207 2.84 -0.27 -40.94
CA ALA A 207 3.07 -0.90 -39.64
C ALA A 207 2.67 -2.38 -39.69
N PRO A 208 3.47 -3.31 -39.14
CA PRO A 208 3.08 -4.70 -39.03
C PRO A 208 1.71 -4.85 -38.37
N LYS A 209 0.88 -5.80 -38.84
CA LYS A 209 -0.46 -6.02 -38.26
C LYS A 209 -0.40 -6.27 -36.74
N TRP A 210 0.61 -7.01 -36.29
CA TRP A 210 0.81 -7.25 -34.87
C TRP A 210 1.06 -5.97 -34.09
N TRP A 211 1.76 -4.98 -34.65
CA TRP A 211 2.03 -3.71 -33.98
C TRP A 211 0.75 -2.90 -33.85
N VAL A 212 -0.09 -2.87 -34.89
CA VAL A 212 -1.38 -2.16 -34.85
C VAL A 212 -2.28 -2.75 -33.76
N ASP A 213 -2.38 -4.09 -33.68
CA ASP A 213 -3.11 -4.78 -32.60
C ASP A 213 -2.50 -4.52 -31.22
N PHE A 214 -1.18 -4.68 -31.10
CA PHE A 214 -0.42 -4.44 -29.87
C PHE A 214 -0.66 -3.03 -29.36
N GLN A 215 -0.49 -2.02 -30.21
CA GLN A 215 -0.63 -0.62 -29.87
C GLN A 215 -2.06 -0.32 -29.39
N GLY A 216 -3.09 -0.78 -30.10
CA GLY A 216 -4.48 -0.58 -29.69
C GLY A 216 -4.76 -1.13 -28.28
N ARG A 217 -4.43 -2.41 -28.05
CA ARG A 217 -4.64 -3.05 -26.74
C ARG A 217 -3.74 -2.48 -25.66
N ALA A 218 -2.50 -2.12 -25.98
CA ALA A 218 -1.57 -1.55 -25.02
C ALA A 218 -2.01 -0.15 -24.60
N GLN A 219 -2.62 0.63 -25.49
CA GLN A 219 -3.19 1.92 -25.13
C GLN A 219 -4.36 1.78 -24.16
N GLU A 220 -5.22 0.77 -24.32
CA GLU A 220 -6.30 0.48 -23.38
C GLU A 220 -5.76 0.05 -22.03
N GLU A 221 -4.82 -0.90 -22.00
CA GLU A 221 -4.23 -1.41 -20.75
C GLU A 221 -3.46 -0.30 -20.01
N LEU A 222 -2.59 0.46 -20.69
CA LEU A 222 -1.76 1.50 -20.06
C LEU A 222 -2.57 2.68 -19.52
N ARG A 223 -3.79 2.92 -20.02
CA ARG A 223 -4.72 3.92 -19.44
C ARG A 223 -5.28 3.47 -18.10
N ALA A 224 -5.51 2.16 -17.93
CA ALA A 224 -6.01 1.60 -16.68
C ALA A 224 -4.89 1.28 -15.69
N ARG A 225 -3.76 0.77 -16.19
CA ARG A 225 -2.61 0.28 -15.44
C ARG A 225 -1.32 0.69 -16.16
N PRO A 226 -0.71 1.84 -15.83
CA PRO A 226 0.43 2.39 -16.54
C PRO A 226 1.76 1.67 -16.21
N THR A 227 1.78 0.34 -16.31
CA THR A 227 2.97 -0.52 -16.09
C THR A 227 3.21 -1.44 -17.28
N THR A 228 4.43 -1.97 -17.37
CA THR A 228 4.87 -2.83 -18.48
C THR A 228 4.56 -4.31 -18.25
N ASP A 229 4.12 -4.70 -17.06
CA ASP A 229 3.98 -6.10 -16.64
C ASP A 229 2.99 -6.86 -17.51
N VAL A 230 1.87 -6.22 -17.85
CA VAL A 230 0.81 -6.84 -18.66
C VAL A 230 1.13 -6.72 -20.15
N VAL A 231 1.40 -5.51 -20.64
CA VAL A 231 1.52 -5.25 -22.09
C VAL A 231 2.73 -5.95 -22.73
N PHE A 232 3.82 -6.19 -21.99
CA PHE A 232 4.98 -6.95 -22.50
C PHE A 232 4.99 -8.42 -22.05
N SER A 233 3.92 -8.91 -21.43
CA SER A 233 3.81 -10.33 -21.09
C SER A 233 3.73 -11.20 -22.34
N MET A 234 4.23 -12.44 -22.25
CA MET A 234 4.13 -13.40 -23.36
C MET A 234 2.68 -13.64 -23.77
N ALA A 235 1.75 -13.70 -22.81
CA ALA A 235 0.32 -13.87 -23.09
C ALA A 235 -0.25 -12.68 -23.89
N PHE A 236 0.19 -11.46 -23.60
CA PHE A 236 -0.27 -10.27 -24.31
C PHE A 236 0.29 -10.19 -25.73
N LEU A 237 1.59 -10.50 -25.90
CA LEU A 237 2.27 -10.52 -27.20
C LEU A 237 1.78 -11.66 -28.10
N ALA A 238 1.49 -12.84 -27.54
CA ALA A 238 0.95 -13.98 -28.28
C ALA A 238 -0.39 -13.65 -28.95
N LYS A 239 -1.23 -12.84 -28.31
CA LYS A 239 -2.48 -12.34 -28.93
C LYS A 239 -2.19 -11.45 -30.15
N SER A 240 -1.18 -10.58 -30.08
CA SER A 240 -0.77 -9.73 -31.22
C SER A 240 -0.11 -10.53 -32.34
N ALA A 241 0.60 -11.61 -32.01
CA ALA A 241 1.16 -12.52 -32.99
C ALA A 241 0.09 -13.15 -33.88
N ALA A 242 -1.14 -13.33 -33.34
CA ALA A 242 -2.29 -13.91 -34.03
C ALA A 242 -3.17 -12.87 -34.77
N ALA A 243 -2.71 -11.63 -34.96
CA ALA A 243 -3.47 -10.54 -35.59
C ALA A 243 -3.67 -10.67 -37.13
N GLY A 244 -3.79 -11.90 -37.65
CA GLY A 244 -4.13 -12.17 -39.05
C GLY A 244 -2.98 -12.07 -40.05
N CYS A 245 -1.74 -12.35 -39.62
CA CYS A 245 -0.59 -12.56 -40.49
C CYS A 245 0.32 -13.66 -39.93
N GLU A 246 0.64 -14.66 -40.75
CA GLU A 246 1.40 -15.86 -40.34
C GLU A 246 2.85 -15.57 -39.96
N ARG A 247 3.43 -14.49 -40.49
CA ARG A 247 4.82 -14.08 -40.22
C ARG A 247 4.96 -13.11 -39.04
N CYS A 248 3.85 -12.65 -38.46
CA CYS A 248 3.90 -11.70 -37.34
C CYS A 248 4.51 -12.29 -36.08
N ALA A 249 4.32 -13.59 -35.81
CA ALA A 249 4.95 -14.24 -34.66
C ALA A 249 6.49 -14.17 -34.72
N GLY A 250 7.08 -14.49 -35.88
CA GLY A 250 8.53 -14.34 -36.10
C GLY A 250 8.99 -12.89 -36.02
N SER A 251 8.24 -11.97 -36.62
CA SER A 251 8.53 -10.53 -36.58
C SER A 251 8.57 -9.96 -35.15
N ILE A 252 7.71 -10.45 -34.24
CA ILE A 252 7.76 -10.06 -32.82
C ILE A 252 9.05 -10.55 -32.16
N LEU A 253 9.46 -11.79 -32.44
CA LEU A 253 10.70 -12.36 -31.91
C LEU A 253 11.92 -11.58 -32.43
N ASP A 254 11.95 -11.25 -33.72
CA ASP A 254 13.01 -10.45 -34.32
C ASP A 254 13.04 -9.02 -33.74
N ALA A 255 11.89 -8.49 -33.34
CA ALA A 255 11.74 -7.18 -32.71
C ALA A 255 12.01 -7.17 -31.18
N HIS A 256 12.56 -8.25 -30.60
CA HIS A 256 12.76 -8.33 -29.14
C HIS A 256 13.57 -7.14 -28.58
N GLY A 257 14.63 -6.70 -29.27
CA GLY A 257 15.48 -5.60 -28.81
C GLY A 257 14.73 -4.26 -28.77
N PHE A 258 13.85 -4.04 -29.74
CA PHE A 258 12.96 -2.89 -29.75
C PHE A 258 11.95 -2.95 -28.59
N LEU A 259 11.31 -4.11 -28.37
CA LEU A 259 10.33 -4.29 -27.28
C LEU A 259 10.98 -4.14 -25.90
N GLU A 260 12.19 -4.66 -25.70
CA GLU A 260 12.97 -4.47 -24.48
C GLU A 260 13.36 -3.01 -24.25
N SER A 261 13.79 -2.31 -25.30
CA SER A 261 14.11 -0.89 -25.22
C SER A 261 12.87 -0.06 -24.85
N LEU A 262 11.73 -0.34 -25.51
CA LEU A 262 10.47 0.32 -25.22
C LEU A 262 9.99 0.05 -23.79
N LYS A 263 10.08 -1.21 -23.34
CA LYS A 263 9.80 -1.58 -21.94
C LYS A 263 10.66 -0.79 -20.97
N LYS A 264 11.99 -0.73 -21.18
CA LYS A 264 12.91 0.04 -20.33
C LYS A 264 12.56 1.53 -20.29
N GLN A 265 12.17 2.12 -21.42
CA GLN A 265 11.76 3.53 -21.47
C GLN A 265 10.48 3.78 -20.67
N ILE A 266 9.47 2.91 -20.76
CA ILE A 266 8.24 3.03 -19.99
C ILE A 266 8.51 2.79 -18.50
N ASP A 267 9.33 1.81 -18.15
CA ASP A 267 9.69 1.51 -16.76
C ASP A 267 10.44 2.68 -16.10
N ALA A 268 11.27 3.40 -16.87
CA ALA A 268 12.04 4.57 -16.40
C ALA A 268 11.19 5.84 -16.16
N LEU A 269 9.91 5.84 -16.54
CA LEU A 269 9.02 6.97 -16.25
C LEU A 269 8.89 7.19 -14.72
N PRO A 270 8.53 8.40 -14.26
CA PRO A 270 8.24 8.65 -12.85
C PRO A 270 7.16 7.71 -12.31
N SER A 271 7.48 6.97 -11.23
CA SER A 271 6.65 5.89 -10.70
C SER A 271 6.08 6.14 -9.31
N THR A 272 6.24 7.35 -8.77
CA THR A 272 5.75 7.72 -7.44
C THR A 272 5.16 9.13 -7.46
N ILE A 273 4.32 9.42 -6.46
CA ILE A 273 3.79 10.77 -6.19
C ILE A 273 4.87 11.77 -5.77
#